data_AF-A0A1Y1UL80-F1
#
_entry.id   AF-A0A1Y1UL80-F1
#
_cell.length_a   1.000
_cell.length_b   1.000
_cell.length_c   1.000
_cell.angle_alpha   90.00
_cell.angle_beta   90.00
_cell.angle_gamma   90.00
#
_symmetry.space_group_name_H-M   'P 1'
#
loop_
_entity.id
_entity.type
_entity.pdbx_description
1 polymer ?
#
loop_
_entity_poly.entity_id
_entity_poly.type
_entity_poly.pdbx_seq_one_letter_code
_entity_poly.pdbx_strand_id
1 'polypeptide(L)'
;MSQWANNPPPPTSMEYAPSVFGGGRVPRVETHNPTGVIRCGDLSLTIEGQLVPVVDVMLGSQLGIYFEHHIVLWKDPALTIRMSSWKGGFQRFLAGIPIFQTQANGPGNIAFSRDSVGQIVCLKVDPGQTVKVREHQFILATQNVSYGVSVFPGASNILFARTGLVIDTFTCNGPHEGLVLLHGYGNVFERVLQPGEALDIEPGAWLWSDASVSMQVRGVIQMPWTDRRPST
;
A
#
# COMPACT_ATOMS: atom_id res chain seq x y z
N MET A 1 -12.39 -46.83 13.91
CA MET A 1 -12.76 -45.45 14.28
C MET A 1 -11.47 -44.68 14.53
N SER A 2 -11.27 -43.63 13.74
CA SER A 2 -9.98 -43.03 13.38
C SER A 2 -9.34 -42.19 14.50
N GLN A 3 -8.03 -42.32 14.65
CA GLN A 3 -7.16 -41.55 15.57
C GLN A 3 -6.97 -40.07 15.16
N TRP A 4 -8.02 -39.42 14.65
CA TRP A 4 -7.93 -38.08 14.05
C TRP A 4 -8.41 -36.94 14.97
N ALA A 5 -8.77 -37.23 16.22
CA ALA A 5 -9.43 -36.25 17.09
C ALA A 5 -8.52 -35.51 18.08
N ASN A 6 -7.20 -35.77 18.12
CA ASN A 6 -6.33 -35.28 19.20
C ASN A 6 -5.08 -34.48 18.79
N ASN A 7 -4.98 -34.02 17.54
CA ASN A 7 -3.91 -33.07 17.21
C ASN A 7 -4.35 -31.65 17.58
N PRO A 8 -3.68 -30.97 18.53
CA PRO A 8 -3.92 -29.56 18.77
C PRO A 8 -3.65 -28.76 17.49
N PRO A 9 -4.34 -27.63 17.27
CA PRO A 9 -4.02 -26.75 16.15
C PRO A 9 -2.54 -26.35 16.21
N PRO A 10 -1.87 -26.19 15.06
CA PRO A 10 -0.50 -25.70 15.04
C PRO A 10 -0.43 -24.35 15.77
N PRO A 11 0.65 -24.07 16.52
CA PRO A 11 0.79 -22.83 17.28
C PRO A 11 0.59 -21.62 16.37
N THR A 12 -0.19 -20.64 16.84
CA THR A 12 -0.64 -19.43 16.13
C THR A 12 0.47 -18.41 15.79
N SER A 13 1.73 -18.82 15.85
CA SER A 13 2.86 -18.06 15.33
C SER A 13 4.00 -19.03 15.06
N MET A 14 3.99 -19.67 13.89
CA MET A 14 5.18 -20.34 13.41
C MET A 14 6.15 -19.25 12.96
N GLU A 15 7.04 -18.84 13.87
CA GLU A 15 8.17 -17.97 13.53
C GLU A 15 9.04 -18.75 12.54
N TYR A 16 8.91 -18.44 11.24
CA TYR A 16 9.73 -19.09 10.22
C TYR A 16 11.18 -18.72 10.46
N ALA A 17 12.04 -19.74 10.56
CA ALA A 17 13.48 -19.55 10.63
C ALA A 17 13.95 -18.63 9.49
N PRO A 18 14.99 -17.79 9.71
CA PRO A 18 15.55 -16.95 8.67
C PRO A 18 15.81 -17.78 7.41
N SER A 19 15.50 -17.22 6.24
CA SER A 19 15.75 -17.92 4.98
C SER A 19 17.19 -18.42 4.96
N VAL A 20 17.35 -19.74 4.85
CA VAL A 20 18.69 -20.39 4.78
C VAL A 20 19.46 -19.90 3.54
N PHE A 21 18.74 -19.29 2.59
CA PHE A 21 19.29 -18.61 1.43
C PHE A 21 19.46 -17.11 1.71
N GLY A 22 20.68 -16.60 1.53
CA GLY A 22 20.93 -15.18 1.29
C GLY A 22 21.22 -14.27 2.50
N GLY A 23 21.42 -14.79 3.71
CA GLY A 23 22.04 -14.04 4.82
C GLY A 23 21.40 -12.67 5.09
N GLY A 24 20.07 -12.61 5.17
CA GLY A 24 19.35 -11.36 5.40
C GLY A 24 19.39 -10.37 4.24
N ARG A 25 19.69 -10.82 3.00
CA ARG A 25 19.59 -10.04 1.74
C ARG A 25 18.30 -10.28 0.96
N VAL A 26 17.53 -11.32 1.35
CA VAL A 26 16.24 -11.65 0.75
C VAL A 26 15.13 -10.91 1.52
N PRO A 27 14.15 -10.28 0.83
CA PRO A 27 12.97 -9.70 1.48
C PRO A 27 12.27 -10.71 2.40
N ARG A 28 11.87 -10.26 3.59
CA ARG A 28 11.15 -11.11 4.54
C ARG A 28 9.68 -11.15 4.15
N VAL A 29 9.08 -12.34 4.13
CA VAL A 29 7.63 -12.50 3.94
C VAL A 29 6.94 -11.87 5.14
N GLU A 30 6.05 -10.90 4.90
CA GLU A 30 5.01 -10.58 5.87
C GLU A 30 4.07 -11.78 5.88
N THR A 31 4.12 -12.58 6.95
CA THR A 31 3.44 -13.88 6.93
C THR A 31 1.94 -13.75 7.09
N HIS A 32 1.46 -12.66 7.69
CA HIS A 32 0.06 -12.44 8.01
C HIS A 32 -0.29 -10.94 7.97
N ASN A 33 -1.58 -10.65 7.82
CA ASN A 33 -2.09 -9.31 8.08
C ASN A 33 -1.77 -8.86 9.52
N PRO A 34 -1.62 -7.54 9.77
CA PRO A 34 -1.52 -7.02 11.13
C PRO A 34 -2.63 -7.59 12.01
N THR A 35 -2.27 -8.07 13.20
CA THR A 35 -3.20 -8.67 14.15
C THR A 35 -3.51 -7.71 15.30
N GLY A 36 -4.73 -7.79 15.82
CA GLY A 36 -5.19 -6.95 16.94
C GLY A 36 -5.79 -5.61 16.50
N VAL A 37 -6.12 -4.78 17.49
CA VAL A 37 -6.76 -3.48 17.28
C VAL A 37 -5.71 -2.41 17.07
N ILE A 38 -5.74 -1.76 15.91
CA ILE A 38 -4.90 -0.61 15.58
C ILE A 38 -5.68 0.66 15.94
N ARG A 39 -5.00 1.67 16.50
CA ARG A 39 -5.61 2.94 16.93
C ARG A 39 -4.84 4.14 16.35
N CYS A 40 -5.57 5.20 16.03
CA CYS A 40 -5.01 6.48 15.58
C CYS A 40 -5.98 7.62 15.92
N GLY A 41 -5.61 8.51 16.84
CA GLY A 41 -6.58 9.49 17.37
C GLY A 41 -7.75 8.78 18.05
N ASP A 42 -8.98 9.12 17.65
CA ASP A 42 -10.21 8.55 18.21
C ASP A 42 -10.82 7.42 17.37
N LEU A 43 -10.15 6.96 16.31
CA LEU A 43 -10.56 5.78 15.54
C LEU A 43 -9.80 4.52 15.98
N SER A 44 -10.41 3.38 15.74
CA SER A 44 -9.77 2.07 15.81
C SER A 44 -10.12 1.22 14.60
N LEU A 45 -9.23 0.33 14.19
CA LEU A 45 -9.49 -0.62 13.11
C LEU A 45 -8.93 -2.01 13.41
N THR A 46 -9.53 -3.01 12.77
CA THR A 46 -9.06 -4.40 12.72
C THR A 46 -8.94 -4.84 11.27
N ILE A 47 -8.07 -5.82 11.03
CA ILE A 47 -7.94 -6.46 9.72
C ILE A 47 -8.34 -7.92 9.90
N GLU A 48 -9.39 -8.31 9.18
CA GLU A 48 -9.98 -9.64 9.22
C GLU A 48 -9.82 -10.35 7.88
N GLY A 49 -10.02 -11.67 7.86
CA GLY A 49 -9.84 -12.48 6.66
C GLY A 49 -8.39 -12.90 6.41
N GLN A 50 -8.23 -14.07 5.79
CA GLN A 50 -6.92 -14.66 5.50
C GLN A 50 -6.50 -14.46 4.05
N LEU A 51 -7.36 -14.86 3.11
CA LEU A 51 -7.06 -14.76 1.67
C LEU A 51 -7.43 -13.39 1.13
N VAL A 52 -8.67 -12.96 1.38
CA VAL A 52 -9.22 -11.67 0.95
C VAL A 52 -9.46 -10.84 2.20
N PRO A 53 -8.58 -9.87 2.52
CA PRO A 53 -8.65 -9.18 3.79
C PRO A 53 -9.67 -8.05 3.79
N VAL A 54 -10.36 -7.91 4.92
CA VAL A 54 -11.32 -6.85 5.23
C VAL A 54 -10.70 -5.90 6.25
N VAL A 55 -10.73 -4.61 5.96
CA VAL A 55 -10.38 -3.55 6.91
C VAL A 55 -11.67 -3.03 7.53
N ASP A 56 -11.88 -3.30 8.82
CA ASP A 56 -13.03 -2.83 9.59
C ASP A 56 -12.61 -1.64 10.45
N VAL A 57 -13.25 -0.49 10.25
CA VAL A 57 -12.89 0.77 10.92
C VAL A 57 -14.06 1.28 11.75
N MET A 58 -13.80 1.49 13.04
CA MET A 58 -14.67 2.27 13.92
C MET A 58 -14.17 3.71 13.99
N LEU A 59 -14.91 4.64 13.40
CA LEU A 59 -14.61 6.08 13.44
C LEU A 59 -15.18 6.72 14.70
N GLY A 60 -14.42 7.66 15.26
CA GLY A 60 -14.89 8.59 16.27
C GLY A 60 -15.48 9.88 15.67
N SER A 61 -15.47 10.97 16.42
CA SER A 61 -16.00 12.26 15.97
C SER A 61 -14.93 13.26 15.52
N GLN A 62 -13.65 13.00 15.79
CA GLN A 62 -12.57 13.97 15.59
C GLN A 62 -11.73 13.71 14.34
N LEU A 63 -11.40 12.45 14.05
CA LEU A 63 -10.53 12.10 12.92
C LEU A 63 -11.29 11.28 11.87
N GLY A 64 -11.59 11.93 10.74
CA GLY A 64 -12.15 11.25 9.58
C GLY A 64 -11.08 10.56 8.72
N ILE A 65 -11.56 9.80 7.75
CA ILE A 65 -10.73 9.13 6.74
C ILE A 65 -11.13 9.58 5.32
N TYR A 66 -10.20 9.46 4.39
CA TYR A 66 -10.48 9.41 2.95
C TYR A 66 -10.05 8.06 2.40
N PHE A 67 -10.71 7.60 1.34
CA PHE A 67 -10.59 6.22 0.90
C PHE A 67 -10.91 6.01 -0.59
N GLU A 68 -10.51 4.85 -1.10
CA GLU A 68 -10.87 4.35 -2.41
C GLU A 68 -12.36 3.99 -2.46
N HIS A 69 -13.14 4.71 -3.27
CA HIS A 69 -14.59 4.71 -3.14
C HIS A 69 -15.31 3.42 -3.56
N HIS A 70 -14.70 2.58 -4.40
CA HIS A 70 -15.36 1.40 -4.99
C HIS A 70 -15.08 0.10 -4.22
N ILE A 71 -14.51 0.18 -3.02
CA ILE A 71 -14.13 -0.97 -2.19
C ILE A 71 -14.84 -0.99 -0.83
N VAL A 72 -15.87 -0.16 -0.65
CA VAL A 72 -16.71 -0.16 0.57
C VAL A 72 -17.59 -1.41 0.56
N LEU A 73 -17.53 -2.20 1.64
CA LEU A 73 -18.43 -3.34 1.82
C LEU A 73 -19.71 -2.94 2.55
N TRP A 74 -19.57 -2.26 3.68
CA TRP A 74 -20.69 -1.75 4.48
C TRP A 74 -20.29 -0.50 5.26
N LYS A 75 -21.30 0.20 5.76
CA LYS A 75 -21.15 1.30 6.70
C LYS A 75 -22.37 1.41 7.60
N ASP A 76 -22.20 2.01 8.77
CA ASP A 76 -23.30 2.48 9.58
C ASP A 76 -24.08 3.60 8.86
N PRO A 77 -25.42 3.65 8.97
CA PRO A 77 -26.23 4.71 8.38
C PRO A 77 -25.86 6.12 8.85
N ALA A 78 -25.43 6.25 10.11
CA ALA A 78 -25.05 7.53 10.72
C ALA A 78 -23.75 8.12 10.16
N LEU A 79 -22.87 7.29 9.58
CA LEU A 79 -21.66 7.78 8.94
C LEU A 79 -21.97 8.61 7.72
N THR A 80 -21.35 9.79 7.69
CA THR A 80 -21.46 10.74 6.59
C THR A 80 -20.38 10.46 5.56
N ILE A 81 -20.78 9.98 4.38
CA ILE A 81 -19.89 9.89 3.20
C ILE A 81 -20.09 11.14 2.34
N ARG A 82 -18.99 11.83 2.03
CA ARG A 82 -19.01 12.99 1.13
C ARG A 82 -17.85 12.94 0.16
N MET A 83 -18.08 13.44 -1.05
CA MET A 83 -17.01 13.79 -1.95
C MET A 83 -16.56 15.22 -1.64
N SER A 84 -15.26 15.43 -1.51
CA SER A 84 -14.66 16.74 -1.27
C SER A 84 -13.52 16.99 -2.24
N SER A 85 -13.28 18.26 -2.56
CA SER A 85 -12.10 18.62 -3.35
C SER A 85 -10.85 18.59 -2.46
N TRP A 86 -9.75 18.12 -3.03
CA TRP A 86 -8.43 18.33 -2.44
C TRP A 86 -8.08 19.81 -2.37
N LYS A 87 -7.25 20.18 -1.37
CA LYS A 87 -6.64 21.52 -1.34
C LYS A 87 -5.84 21.75 -2.63
N GLY A 88 -5.95 22.96 -3.19
CA GLY A 88 -5.25 23.33 -4.42
C GLY A 88 -5.85 22.72 -5.69
N GLY A 89 -7.17 22.57 -5.78
CA GLY A 89 -7.84 21.89 -6.89
C GLY A 89 -7.48 22.42 -8.29
N PHE A 90 -7.23 23.73 -8.45
CA PHE A 90 -6.79 24.30 -9.72
C PHE A 90 -5.36 23.87 -10.09
N GLN A 91 -4.42 23.92 -9.14
CA GLN A 91 -3.05 23.45 -9.34
C GLN A 91 -3.02 21.95 -9.67
N ARG A 92 -3.88 21.17 -8.99
CA ARG A 92 -4.05 19.74 -9.25
C ARG A 92 -4.61 19.47 -10.65
N PHE A 93 -5.61 20.23 -11.09
CA PHE A 93 -6.15 20.15 -12.43
C PHE A 93 -5.08 20.42 -13.49
N LEU A 94 -4.29 21.49 -13.33
CA LEU A 94 -3.19 21.81 -14.24
C LEU A 94 -2.10 20.72 -14.28
N ALA A 95 -1.87 20.04 -13.15
CA ALA A 95 -0.92 18.93 -13.05
C ALA A 95 -1.48 17.58 -13.51
N GLY A 96 -2.77 17.50 -13.87
CA GLY A 96 -3.42 16.25 -14.31
C GLY A 96 -3.61 15.22 -13.20
N ILE A 97 -3.64 15.63 -11.93
CA ILE A 97 -3.74 14.72 -10.77
C ILE A 97 -5.14 14.80 -10.12
N PRO A 98 -5.56 13.78 -9.34
CA PRO A 98 -6.91 13.72 -8.78
C PRO A 98 -7.30 14.96 -7.97
N ILE A 99 -8.48 15.51 -8.27
CA ILE A 99 -9.02 16.75 -7.68
C ILE A 99 -10.03 16.45 -6.57
N PHE A 100 -10.70 15.30 -6.64
CA PHE A 100 -11.71 14.89 -5.66
C PHE A 100 -11.24 13.69 -4.84
N GLN A 101 -11.79 13.56 -3.63
CA GLN A 101 -11.63 12.44 -2.73
C GLN A 101 -12.95 12.12 -2.04
N THR A 102 -13.17 10.83 -1.77
CA THR A 102 -14.30 10.36 -0.98
C THR A 102 -13.87 10.25 0.48
N GLN A 103 -14.66 10.80 1.37
CA GLN A 103 -14.38 10.89 2.80
C GLN A 103 -15.51 10.30 3.63
N ALA A 104 -15.16 9.68 4.76
CA ALA A 104 -16.10 9.28 5.80
C ALA A 104 -15.79 10.07 7.09
N ASN A 105 -16.84 10.61 7.71
CA ASN A 105 -16.76 11.38 8.94
C ASN A 105 -17.94 11.07 9.86
N GLY A 106 -17.74 11.34 11.15
CA GLY A 106 -18.70 11.09 12.21
C GLY A 106 -18.52 9.71 12.85
N PRO A 107 -19.17 9.47 13.99
CA PRO A 107 -19.04 8.22 14.70
C PRO A 107 -19.77 7.08 13.97
N GLY A 108 -19.13 5.92 13.89
CA GLY A 108 -19.72 4.70 13.35
C GLY A 108 -18.72 3.80 12.63
N ASN A 109 -19.19 2.62 12.27
CA ASN A 109 -18.42 1.59 11.59
C ASN A 109 -18.46 1.73 10.06
N ILE A 110 -17.33 1.49 9.39
CA ILE A 110 -17.23 1.33 7.94
C ILE A 110 -16.17 0.28 7.62
N ALA A 111 -16.46 -0.59 6.66
CA ALA A 111 -15.55 -1.65 6.25
C ALA A 111 -15.21 -1.58 4.76
N PHE A 112 -13.98 -2.00 4.46
CA PHE A 112 -13.40 -1.97 3.12
C PHE A 112 -12.78 -3.32 2.78
N SER A 113 -12.92 -3.75 1.53
CA SER A 113 -12.19 -4.89 0.99
C SER A 113 -12.05 -4.73 -0.50
N ARG A 114 -10.86 -5.04 -1.02
CA ARG A 114 -10.75 -5.41 -2.43
C ARG A 114 -11.16 -6.86 -2.55
N ASP A 115 -11.96 -7.21 -3.56
CA ASP A 115 -12.27 -8.60 -3.88
C ASP A 115 -11.05 -9.25 -4.56
N SER A 116 -9.96 -9.39 -3.81
CA SER A 116 -8.71 -9.91 -4.30
C SER A 116 -7.87 -10.52 -3.19
N VAL A 117 -7.10 -11.55 -3.56
CA VAL A 117 -6.18 -12.21 -2.63
C VAL A 117 -5.00 -11.30 -2.35
N GLY A 118 -4.69 -11.11 -1.08
CA GLY A 118 -3.60 -10.22 -0.71
C GLY A 118 -3.44 -10.01 0.78
N GLN A 119 -2.63 -9.01 1.12
CA GLN A 119 -2.37 -8.57 2.48
C GLN A 119 -2.57 -7.07 2.61
N ILE A 120 -2.99 -6.65 3.81
CA ILE A 120 -3.10 -5.24 4.17
C ILE A 120 -1.81 -4.80 4.83
N VAL A 121 -1.20 -3.75 4.28
CA VAL A 121 -0.11 -3.04 4.92
C VAL A 121 -0.69 -1.84 5.64
N CYS A 122 -0.51 -1.75 6.95
CA CYS A 122 -0.92 -0.61 7.75
C CYS A 122 0.30 0.23 8.14
N LEU A 123 0.45 1.39 7.52
CA LEU A 123 1.56 2.30 7.77
C LEU A 123 1.12 3.39 8.75
N LYS A 124 1.84 3.50 9.87
CA LYS A 124 1.81 4.68 10.73
C LYS A 124 2.76 5.72 10.13
N VAL A 125 2.26 6.95 9.95
CA VAL A 125 3.01 8.06 9.37
C VAL A 125 3.13 9.17 10.40
N ASP A 126 4.32 9.35 10.94
CA ASP A 126 4.61 10.37 11.95
C ASP A 126 4.55 11.79 11.38
N PRO A 127 4.31 12.83 12.21
CA PRO A 127 4.35 14.22 11.78
C PRO A 127 5.61 14.57 10.96
N GLY A 128 5.43 15.09 9.75
CA GLY A 128 6.50 15.42 8.81
C GLY A 128 7.04 14.24 7.99
N GLN A 129 6.67 13.00 8.31
CA GLN A 129 7.07 11.83 7.53
C GLN A 129 6.26 11.75 6.23
N THR A 130 6.90 11.21 5.20
CA THR A 130 6.28 10.90 3.92
C THR A 130 6.57 9.46 3.53
N VAL A 131 5.54 8.76 3.05
CA VAL A 131 5.67 7.45 2.39
C VAL A 131 5.33 7.57 0.92
N LYS A 132 6.05 6.80 0.09
CA LYS A 132 5.84 6.67 -1.35
C LYS A 132 5.14 5.35 -1.60
N VAL A 133 4.13 5.36 -2.47
CA VAL A 133 3.26 4.21 -2.71
C VAL A 133 3.05 4.08 -4.22
N ARG A 134 3.03 2.86 -4.73
CA ARG A 134 2.66 2.64 -6.13
C ARG A 134 1.22 3.06 -6.34
N GLU A 135 0.96 3.74 -7.46
CA GLU A 135 -0.40 4.08 -7.82
C GLU A 135 -1.35 2.87 -7.73
N HIS A 136 -2.59 3.16 -7.34
CA HIS A 136 -3.66 2.18 -7.22
C HIS A 136 -3.47 1.08 -6.16
N GLN A 137 -2.56 1.24 -5.19
CA GLN A 137 -2.45 0.30 -4.04
C GLN A 137 -3.12 0.82 -2.77
N PHE A 138 -3.55 2.08 -2.75
CA PHE A 138 -4.19 2.74 -1.62
C PHE A 138 -5.60 2.23 -1.33
N ILE A 139 -5.92 2.03 -0.04
CA ILE A 139 -7.26 1.71 0.47
C ILE A 139 -7.85 2.93 1.18
N LEU A 140 -7.21 3.38 2.25
CA LEU A 140 -7.66 4.50 3.07
C LEU A 140 -6.50 5.21 3.77
N ALA A 141 -6.71 6.46 4.14
CA ALA A 141 -5.83 7.20 5.04
C ALA A 141 -6.61 8.17 5.92
N THR A 142 -6.03 8.51 7.06
CA THR A 142 -6.59 9.51 7.98
C THR A 142 -6.46 10.92 7.40
N GLN A 143 -7.42 11.79 7.68
CA GLN A 143 -7.49 13.13 7.06
C GLN A 143 -6.33 14.08 7.42
N ASN A 144 -5.53 13.78 8.44
CA ASN A 144 -4.28 14.49 8.75
C ASN A 144 -3.10 14.11 7.82
N VAL A 145 -3.27 13.10 6.96
CA VAL A 145 -2.30 12.68 5.95
C VAL A 145 -2.69 13.25 4.58
N SER A 146 -1.85 14.09 4.01
CA SER A 146 -2.07 14.70 2.70
C SER A 146 -1.63 13.77 1.58
N TYR A 147 -2.50 13.58 0.59
CA TYR A 147 -2.19 12.88 -0.65
C TYR A 147 -1.52 13.80 -1.66
N GLY A 148 -0.49 13.31 -2.33
CA GLY A 148 0.16 13.94 -3.47
C GLY A 148 0.53 12.91 -4.52
N VAL A 149 0.95 13.37 -5.69
CA VAL A 149 1.42 12.52 -6.78
C VAL A 149 2.77 13.02 -7.26
N SER A 150 3.69 12.09 -7.50
CA SER A 150 4.96 12.34 -8.16
C SER A 150 5.12 11.38 -9.35
N VAL A 151 5.72 11.85 -10.43
CA VAL A 151 6.03 11.02 -11.60
C VAL A 151 7.53 10.80 -11.62
N PHE A 152 7.96 9.55 -11.73
CA PHE A 152 9.39 9.25 -11.79
C PHE A 152 9.97 9.70 -13.16
N PRO A 153 10.95 10.63 -13.20
CA PRO A 153 11.53 11.11 -14.45
C PRO A 153 12.26 9.97 -15.18
N GLY A 154 12.10 9.89 -16.51
CA GLY A 154 12.80 8.89 -17.34
C GLY A 154 12.05 7.58 -17.57
N ALA A 155 10.85 7.40 -16.99
CA ALA A 155 9.94 6.31 -17.36
C ALA A 155 9.22 6.54 -18.71
N SER A 156 9.64 7.56 -19.48
CA SER A 156 9.08 7.95 -20.77
C SER A 156 9.56 7.12 -21.96
N ASN A 157 10.54 6.24 -21.78
CA ASN A 157 11.07 5.39 -22.83
C ASN A 157 11.00 3.91 -22.43
N ILE A 158 10.47 3.10 -23.36
CA ILE A 158 10.43 1.63 -23.39
C ILE A 158 9.08 1.04 -22.94
N LEU A 159 8.11 1.10 -23.87
CA LEU A 159 7.16 0.02 -24.21
C LEU A 159 6.18 -0.54 -23.15
N PHE A 160 6.18 -0.11 -21.88
CA PHE A 160 5.30 -0.74 -20.86
C PHE A 160 4.34 0.19 -20.10
N ALA A 161 4.44 1.52 -20.23
CA ALA A 161 3.42 2.45 -19.73
C ALA A 161 3.49 3.75 -20.54
N ARG A 162 2.39 4.17 -21.18
CA ARG A 162 2.34 5.44 -21.94
C ARG A 162 2.48 6.70 -21.05
N THR A 163 2.69 6.56 -19.74
CA THR A 163 2.69 7.65 -18.74
C THR A 163 3.82 7.62 -17.70
N GLY A 164 4.67 6.59 -17.67
CA GLY A 164 5.69 6.41 -16.63
C GLY A 164 5.16 5.81 -15.31
N LEU A 165 6.06 5.52 -14.36
CA LEU A 165 5.67 5.04 -13.02
C LEU A 165 5.12 6.22 -12.19
N VAL A 166 3.83 6.20 -11.90
CA VAL A 166 3.18 7.18 -11.02
C VAL A 166 3.30 6.71 -9.58
N ILE A 167 3.73 7.63 -8.72
CA ILE A 167 3.96 7.39 -7.31
C ILE A 167 2.99 8.26 -6.51
N ASP A 168 2.10 7.62 -5.80
CA ASP A 168 1.28 8.24 -4.77
C ASP A 168 2.18 8.58 -3.57
N THR A 169 2.01 9.77 -3.00
CA THR A 169 2.75 10.24 -1.83
C THR A 169 1.77 10.58 -0.72
N PHE A 170 2.10 10.16 0.49
CA PHE A 170 1.30 10.39 1.68
C PHE A 170 2.17 11.05 2.74
N THR A 171 1.88 12.32 3.03
CA THR A 171 2.65 13.13 3.98
C THR A 171 1.79 13.51 5.17
N CYS A 172 2.21 13.15 6.39
CA CYS A 172 1.52 13.58 7.59
C CYS A 172 1.86 15.03 7.91
N ASN A 173 0.93 15.94 7.60
CA ASN A 173 1.09 17.39 7.83
C ASN A 173 0.45 17.84 9.15
N GLY A 174 -0.20 16.92 9.87
CA GLY A 174 -0.82 17.19 11.16
C GLY A 174 0.17 17.11 12.33
N PRO A 175 -0.25 17.57 13.52
CA PRO A 175 0.57 17.51 14.74
C PRO A 175 0.64 16.10 15.37
N HIS A 176 -0.13 15.14 14.86
CA HIS A 176 -0.24 13.78 15.37
C HIS A 176 -0.05 12.77 14.23
N GLU A 177 0.35 11.54 14.57
CA GLU A 177 0.48 10.43 13.64
C GLU A 177 -0.80 10.22 12.81
N GLY A 178 -0.63 9.72 11.59
CA GLY A 178 -1.73 9.29 10.73
C GLY A 178 -1.58 7.84 10.30
N LEU A 179 -2.60 7.31 9.65
CA LEU A 179 -2.56 5.99 9.03
C LEU A 179 -2.68 6.08 7.52
N VAL A 180 -1.99 5.18 6.83
CA VAL A 180 -2.17 4.87 5.40
C VAL A 180 -2.25 3.36 5.27
N LEU A 181 -3.33 2.86 4.68
CA LEU A 181 -3.54 1.44 4.45
C LEU A 181 -3.45 1.13 2.96
N LEU A 182 -2.71 0.06 2.65
CA LEU A 182 -2.46 -0.40 1.29
C LEU A 182 -2.94 -1.85 1.12
N HIS A 183 -3.37 -2.18 -0.09
CA HIS A 183 -3.57 -3.56 -0.51
C HIS A 183 -2.33 -4.04 -1.27
N GLY A 184 -1.63 -5.02 -0.74
CA GLY A 184 -0.62 -5.77 -1.47
C GLY A 184 -1.23 -7.01 -2.09
N TYR A 185 -1.26 -7.09 -3.41
CA TYR A 185 -1.79 -8.26 -4.12
C TYR A 185 -0.85 -9.47 -3.97
N GLY A 186 -1.40 -10.59 -3.50
CA GLY A 186 -0.60 -11.75 -3.11
C GLY A 186 0.16 -11.54 -1.79
N ASN A 187 1.34 -12.16 -1.68
CA ASN A 187 2.18 -12.01 -0.49
C ASN A 187 2.98 -10.70 -0.56
N VAL A 188 3.01 -9.98 0.55
CA VAL A 188 3.85 -8.79 0.73
C VAL A 188 5.17 -9.21 1.36
N PHE A 189 6.23 -8.54 0.91
CA PHE A 189 7.57 -8.76 1.42
C PHE A 189 8.17 -7.42 1.83
N GLU A 190 8.78 -7.37 3.02
CA GLU A 190 9.48 -6.19 3.51
C GLU A 190 11.00 -6.34 3.39
N ARG A 191 11.65 -5.27 2.95
CA ARG A 191 13.11 -5.15 2.87
C ARG A 191 13.57 -3.80 3.42
N VAL A 192 14.29 -3.84 4.54
CA VAL A 192 15.06 -2.70 5.03
C VAL A 192 16.40 -2.67 4.30
N LEU A 193 16.66 -1.60 3.53
CA LEU A 193 17.93 -1.36 2.85
C LEU A 193 18.92 -0.68 3.80
N GLN A 194 20.14 -1.21 3.88
CA GLN A 194 21.24 -0.50 4.55
C GLN A 194 21.74 0.67 3.68
N PRO A 195 22.45 1.66 4.25
CA PRO A 195 23.04 2.74 3.47
C PRO A 195 23.91 2.21 2.32
N GLY A 196 23.59 2.61 1.08
CA GLY A 196 24.28 2.17 -0.13
C GLY A 196 23.83 0.81 -0.68
N GLU A 197 22.93 0.10 0.00
CA GLU A 197 22.32 -1.12 -0.53
C GLU A 197 21.29 -0.79 -1.62
N ALA A 198 21.24 -1.65 -2.65
CA ALA A 198 20.27 -1.56 -3.72
C ALA A 198 19.60 -2.91 -3.97
N LEU A 199 18.33 -2.86 -4.37
CA LEU A 199 17.55 -4.02 -4.78
C LEU A 199 16.84 -3.67 -6.09
N ASP A 200 17.14 -4.43 -7.15
CA ASP A 200 16.38 -4.34 -8.39
C ASP A 200 15.05 -5.06 -8.21
N ILE A 201 13.95 -4.39 -8.54
CA ILE A 201 12.58 -4.91 -8.45
C ILE A 201 11.84 -4.62 -9.75
N GLU A 202 10.93 -5.52 -10.13
CA GLU A 202 10.02 -5.26 -11.23
C GLU A 202 9.08 -4.10 -10.83
N PRO A 203 8.81 -3.10 -11.70
CA PRO A 203 7.98 -1.95 -11.36
C PRO A 203 6.60 -2.30 -10.78
N GLY A 204 5.94 -3.30 -11.35
CA GLY A 204 4.67 -3.86 -10.88
C GLY A 204 4.77 -4.79 -9.66
N ALA A 205 5.97 -5.03 -9.11
CA ALA A 205 6.17 -5.70 -7.83
C ALA A 205 6.41 -4.71 -6.67
N TRP A 206 6.72 -3.45 -6.97
CA TRP A 206 6.92 -2.42 -5.94
C TRP A 206 5.60 -1.99 -5.30
N LEU A 207 5.49 -2.04 -3.97
CA LEU A 207 4.29 -1.61 -3.25
C LEU A 207 4.44 -0.22 -2.63
N TRP A 208 5.47 -0.03 -1.79
CA TRP A 208 5.73 1.23 -1.10
C TRP A 208 7.19 1.36 -0.69
N SER A 209 7.60 2.56 -0.25
CA SER A 209 8.88 2.81 0.41
C SER A 209 8.88 4.08 1.26
N ASP A 210 9.82 4.19 2.19
CA ASP A 210 10.14 5.45 2.85
C ASP A 210 10.62 6.51 1.83
N ALA A 211 10.39 7.78 2.17
CA ALA A 211 10.84 8.88 1.32
C ALA A 211 12.37 8.88 1.04
N SER A 212 13.17 8.34 1.96
CA SER A 212 14.63 8.23 1.83
C SER A 212 15.09 7.26 0.75
N VAL A 213 14.24 6.31 0.34
CA VAL A 213 14.58 5.35 -0.71
C VAL A 213 14.56 6.07 -2.06
N SER A 214 15.70 6.00 -2.74
CA SER A 214 15.86 6.50 -4.11
C SER A 214 15.55 5.38 -5.09
N MET A 215 14.68 5.66 -6.06
CA MET A 215 14.35 4.73 -7.14
C MET A 215 15.08 5.18 -8.41
N GLN A 216 15.38 4.24 -9.31
CA GLN A 216 15.88 4.51 -10.65
C GLN A 216 15.30 3.47 -11.61
N VAL A 217 14.71 3.91 -12.72
CA VAL A 217 14.23 2.99 -13.76
C VAL A 217 15.41 2.60 -14.64
N ARG A 218 15.66 1.29 -14.75
CA ARG A 218 16.66 0.72 -15.66
C ARG A 218 15.96 0.04 -16.82
N GLY A 219 16.11 0.59 -18.02
CA GLY A 219 15.64 -0.07 -19.24
C GLY A 219 16.51 -1.28 -19.55
N VAL A 220 15.94 -2.48 -19.58
CA VAL A 220 16.63 -3.68 -20.06
C VAL A 220 16.49 -3.73 -21.58
N ILE A 221 17.17 -2.84 -22.32
CA ILE A 221 17.34 -3.01 -23.77
C ILE A 221 18.52 -3.97 -23.98
N GLN A 222 18.22 -5.24 -24.21
CA GLN A 222 19.13 -6.11 -24.95
C GLN A 222 18.35 -6.95 -25.95
N MET A 223 18.17 -6.43 -27.16
CA MET A 223 18.16 -7.24 -28.38
C MET A 223 18.57 -6.41 -29.61
N PRO A 224 19.80 -6.58 -30.11
CA PRO A 224 19.99 -6.75 -31.54
C PRO A 224 20.10 -8.26 -31.78
N TRP A 225 19.00 -8.89 -32.19
CA TRP A 225 19.10 -10.17 -32.89
C TRP A 225 19.64 -9.84 -34.29
N THR A 226 20.97 -9.88 -34.47
CA THR A 226 21.52 -10.00 -35.83
C THR A 226 21.61 -11.48 -36.13
N ASP A 227 20.66 -11.99 -36.92
CA ASP A 227 20.87 -13.24 -37.67
C ASP A 227 22.04 -12.99 -38.64
N ARG A 228 23.27 -13.32 -38.22
CA ARG A 228 24.38 -13.51 -39.17
C ARG A 228 24.38 -14.98 -39.57
N ARG A 229 23.44 -15.36 -40.43
CA ARG A 229 23.67 -16.53 -41.29
C ARG A 229 24.72 -16.15 -42.34
N PRO A 230 25.83 -16.89 -42.49
CA PRO A 230 26.74 -16.70 -43.61
C PRO A 230 25.99 -16.96 -44.92
N SER A 231 26.28 -16.16 -45.94
CA SER A 231 25.91 -16.47 -47.32
C SER A 231 26.59 -17.77 -47.75
N THR A 232 25.79 -18.76 -48.11
CA THR A 232 26.19 -19.87 -49.00
C THR A 232 25.09 -20.09 -50.01
#